data_AF-A0A8J8EYV4-F1
#
_entry.id   AF-A0A8J8EYV4-F1
#
_cell.length_a   1.000
_cell.length_b   1.000
_cell.length_c   1.000
_cell.angle_alpha   90.00
_cell.angle_beta   90.00
_cell.angle_gamma   90.00
#
_symmetry.space_group_name_H-M   'P 1'
#
loop_
_entity.id
_entity.type
_entity.pdbx_description
1 polymer ?
#
loop_
_entity_poly.entity_id
_entity_poly.type
_entity_poly.pdbx_seq_one_letter_code
_entity_poly.pdbx_strand_id
1 'polypeptide(L)'
;MIGLVGAIVASVILGSWIPLLAVIPYVSALKGRKAALFGFSLYILALLTSPGFDSVYTLEGQRELFLLGMPALLVLDDVLRGSLVPKGKTDAALIGLLALSALNDYSFFAALLMIAAYRLYQGFGKAGAYFLLWAGSTWVILILLRGKLPGVAGEAFVIGALGLTAIALGGLKDAEHAGVEM
;
A
#
# COMPACT_ATOMS: atom_id res chain seq x y z
N MET A 1 5.44 9.33 7.42
CA MET A 1 6.39 8.41 8.09
C MET A 1 5.73 7.09 8.50
N ILE A 2 4.39 7.01 8.49
CA ILE A 2 3.63 5.83 8.90
C ILE A 2 3.93 4.64 7.98
N GLY A 3 4.02 4.88 6.67
CA GLY A 3 4.33 3.86 5.68
C GLY A 3 5.70 3.22 5.91
N LEU A 4 6.72 4.03 6.22
CA LEU A 4 8.07 3.55 6.51
C LEU A 4 8.10 2.64 7.74
N VAL A 5 7.43 3.04 8.82
CA VAL A 5 7.35 2.21 10.04
C VAL A 5 6.59 0.92 9.76
N GLY A 6 5.48 0.99 9.02
CA GLY A 6 4.78 -0.20 8.55
C GLY A 6 5.69 -1.13 7.75
N ALA A 7 6.51 -0.59 6.85
CA ALA A 7 7.43 -1.38 6.04
C ALA A 7 8.56 -2.01 6.87
N ILE A 8 9.10 -1.30 7.86
CA ILE A 8 10.10 -1.85 8.80
C ILE A 8 9.50 -3.00 9.61
N VAL A 9 8.30 -2.82 10.17
CA VAL A 9 7.63 -3.88 10.95
C VAL A 9 7.28 -5.08 10.05
N ALA A 10 6.83 -4.84 8.83
CA ALA A 10 6.59 -5.90 7.85
C ALA A 10 7.87 -6.67 7.49
N SER A 11 9.02 -5.99 7.36
CA SER A 11 10.32 -6.65 7.15
C SER A 11 10.66 -7.62 8.28
N VAL A 12 10.42 -7.22 9.54
CA VAL A 12 10.67 -8.06 10.71
C VAL A 12 9.73 -9.27 10.73
N ILE A 13 8.44 -9.06 10.50
CA ILE A 13 7.43 -10.13 10.52
C ILE A 13 7.63 -11.13 9.38
N LEU A 14 8.00 -10.66 8.19
CA LEU A 14 8.24 -11.51 7.02
C LEU A 14 9.64 -12.12 7.02
N GLY A 15 10.55 -11.68 7.88
CA GLY A 15 11.96 -12.08 7.82
C GLY A 15 12.64 -11.70 6.49
N SER A 16 12.13 -10.66 5.80
CA SER A 16 12.54 -10.28 4.44
C SER A 16 13.08 -8.86 4.43
N TRP A 17 14.14 -8.62 3.66
CA TRP A 17 14.75 -7.29 3.52
C TRP A 17 14.00 -6.38 2.53
N ILE A 18 13.11 -6.95 1.71
CA ILE A 18 12.47 -6.25 0.59
C ILE A 18 11.62 -5.06 1.06
N PRO A 19 10.81 -5.16 2.15
CA PRO A 19 10.08 -3.99 2.65
C PRO A 19 10.99 -2.83 3.07
N LEU A 20 12.24 -3.08 3.48
CA LEU A 20 13.17 -2.02 3.87
C LEU A 20 13.56 -1.11 2.69
N LEU A 21 13.38 -1.58 1.44
CA LEU A 21 13.53 -0.74 0.25
C LEU A 21 12.54 0.42 0.21
N ALA A 22 11.51 0.42 1.07
CA ALA A 22 10.67 1.58 1.32
C ALA A 22 11.48 2.82 1.74
N VAL A 23 12.73 2.70 2.21
CA VAL A 23 13.61 3.86 2.44
C VAL A 23 13.87 4.69 1.17
N ILE A 24 13.92 4.05 -0.01
CA ILE A 24 14.25 4.70 -1.29
C ILE A 24 13.31 5.89 -1.59
N PRO A 25 11.97 5.75 -1.55
CA PRO A 25 11.09 6.90 -1.77
C PRO A 25 11.30 8.02 -0.74
N TYR A 26 11.58 7.73 0.53
CA TYR A 26 11.78 8.76 1.56
C TYR A 26 13.10 9.53 1.36
N VAL A 27 14.19 8.83 1.03
CA VAL A 27 15.46 9.48 0.69
C VAL A 27 15.30 10.31 -0.58
N SER A 28 14.62 9.76 -1.59
CA SER A 28 14.36 10.48 -2.84
C SER A 28 13.49 11.71 -2.64
N ALA A 29 12.60 11.70 -1.64
CA ALA A 29 11.75 12.82 -1.31
C ALA A 29 12.50 14.06 -0.80
N LEU A 30 13.75 13.91 -0.34
CA LEU A 30 14.64 15.04 -0.03
C LEU A 30 14.92 15.90 -1.27
N LYS A 31 14.87 15.32 -2.48
CA LYS A 31 15.03 16.04 -3.76
C LYS A 31 13.71 16.55 -4.35
N GLY A 32 12.59 16.36 -3.64
CA GLY A 32 11.26 16.82 -4.03
C GLY A 32 10.31 15.69 -4.45
N ARG A 33 9.04 16.05 -4.65
CA ARG A 33 7.93 15.10 -4.86
C ARG A 33 8.08 14.22 -6.09
N LYS A 34 8.63 14.76 -7.20
CA LYS A 34 8.86 13.98 -8.44
C LYS A 34 9.88 12.86 -8.22
N ALA A 35 10.95 13.15 -7.49
CA ALA A 35 11.96 12.16 -7.13
C ALA A 35 11.41 11.11 -6.16
N ALA A 36 10.57 11.52 -5.19
CA ALA A 36 9.88 10.61 -4.28
C ALA A 36 9.00 9.59 -5.03
N LEU A 37 8.21 10.05 -6.00
CA LEU A 37 7.36 9.19 -6.82
C LEU A 37 8.18 8.23 -7.68
N PHE A 38 9.28 8.70 -8.26
CA PHE A 38 10.20 7.83 -8.99
C PHE A 38 10.81 6.76 -8.07
N GLY A 39 11.26 7.14 -6.87
CA GLY A 39 11.76 6.21 -5.87
C GLY A 39 10.70 5.20 -5.42
N PHE A 40 9.45 5.62 -5.32
CA PHE A 40 8.32 4.73 -5.05
C PHE A 40 8.09 3.73 -6.18
N SER A 41 8.15 4.18 -7.44
CA SER A 41 8.03 3.28 -8.60
C SER A 41 9.13 2.20 -8.60
N LEU A 42 10.37 2.57 -8.26
CA LEU A 42 11.46 1.60 -8.10
C LEU A 42 11.19 0.60 -6.96
N TYR A 43 10.65 1.08 -5.84
CA TYR A 43 10.27 0.23 -4.73
C TYR A 43 9.18 -0.78 -5.10
N ILE A 44 8.14 -0.35 -5.81
CA ILE A 44 7.08 -1.26 -6.30
C ILE A 44 7.65 -2.28 -7.30
N LEU A 45 8.53 -1.86 -8.21
CA LEU A 45 9.18 -2.80 -9.13
C LEU A 45 9.97 -3.87 -8.37
N ALA A 46 10.71 -3.49 -7.33
CA ALA A 46 11.43 -4.44 -6.49
C ALA A 46 10.48 -5.46 -5.84
N LEU A 47 9.36 -4.99 -5.27
CA LEU A 47 8.32 -5.86 -4.69
C LEU A 47 7.73 -6.84 -5.71
N LEU A 48 7.48 -6.40 -6.94
CA LEU A 48 6.91 -7.24 -7.99
C LEU A 48 7.90 -8.28 -8.53
N THR A 49 9.19 -7.95 -8.56
CA THR A 49 10.23 -8.86 -9.06
C THR A 49 10.64 -9.95 -8.06
N SER A 50 10.45 -9.71 -6.77
CA SER A 50 10.83 -10.66 -5.72
C SER A 50 9.75 -10.67 -4.63
N PRO A 51 8.55 -11.19 -4.92
CA PRO A 51 7.42 -11.12 -3.99
C PRO A 51 7.63 -11.91 -2.68
N GLY A 52 8.56 -12.85 -2.63
CA GLY A 52 8.85 -13.64 -1.43
C GLY A 52 8.00 -14.92 -1.28
N PHE A 53 6.92 -15.03 -2.06
CA PHE A 53 6.00 -16.18 -2.05
C PHE A 53 5.88 -16.87 -3.42
N ASP A 54 5.55 -18.17 -3.39
CA ASP A 54 5.41 -19.03 -4.57
C ASP A 54 4.04 -18.93 -5.28
N SER A 55 2.99 -18.46 -4.59
CA SER A 55 1.65 -18.25 -5.19
C SER A 55 0.80 -17.31 -4.36
N VAL A 56 0.04 -16.41 -4.99
CA VAL A 56 -0.89 -15.51 -4.28
C VAL A 56 -2.14 -16.24 -3.79
N TYR A 57 -2.35 -17.51 -4.18
CA TYR A 57 -3.55 -18.28 -3.86
C TYR A 57 -3.42 -19.15 -2.61
N THR A 58 -2.24 -19.25 -2.01
CA THR A 58 -2.05 -19.92 -0.71
C THR A 58 -2.37 -18.95 0.42
N LEU A 59 -2.74 -19.48 1.59
CA LEU A 59 -2.99 -18.64 2.77
C LEU A 59 -1.75 -17.82 3.13
N GLU A 60 -0.57 -18.43 3.01
CA GLU A 60 0.73 -17.81 3.22
C GLU A 60 1.00 -16.70 2.19
N GLY A 61 0.80 -16.95 0.90
CA GLY A 61 0.99 -15.93 -0.13
C GLY A 61 0.02 -14.76 -0.04
N GLN A 62 -1.24 -15.00 0.37
CA GLN A 62 -2.19 -13.92 0.67
C GLN A 62 -1.73 -13.08 1.86
N ARG A 63 -1.23 -13.75 2.90
CA ARG A 63 -0.68 -13.09 4.08
C ARG A 63 0.52 -12.22 3.69
N GLU A 64 1.46 -12.75 2.92
CA GLU A 64 2.63 -12.01 2.46
C GLU A 64 2.25 -10.84 1.54
N LEU A 65 1.38 -11.08 0.55
CA LEU A 65 0.88 -10.02 -0.34
C LEU A 65 0.26 -8.88 0.47
N PHE A 66 -0.51 -9.20 1.52
CA PHE A 66 -1.08 -8.17 2.39
C PHE A 66 -0.01 -7.40 3.15
N LEU A 67 0.94 -8.12 3.77
CA LEU A 67 2.03 -7.53 4.56
C LEU A 67 3.02 -6.73 3.72
N LEU A 68 3.09 -6.97 2.41
CA LEU A 68 3.86 -6.17 1.46
C LEU A 68 3.04 -5.01 0.89
N GLY A 69 1.80 -5.29 0.48
CA GLY A 69 0.93 -4.35 -0.21
C GLY A 69 0.43 -3.22 0.67
N MET A 70 0.01 -3.51 1.91
CA MET A 70 -0.53 -2.47 2.80
C MET A 70 0.52 -1.44 3.23
N PRO A 71 1.73 -1.83 3.68
CA PRO A 71 2.81 -0.88 3.90
C PRO A 71 3.15 -0.10 2.63
N ALA A 72 3.20 -0.74 1.46
CA ALA A 72 3.47 -0.04 0.21
C ALA A 72 2.40 1.03 -0.11
N LEU A 73 1.12 0.76 0.15
CA LEU A 73 0.05 1.76 0.04
C LEU A 73 0.24 2.91 1.03
N LEU A 74 0.64 2.62 2.27
CA LEU A 74 0.92 3.67 3.27
C LEU A 74 2.17 4.49 2.91
N VAL A 75 3.18 3.88 2.28
CA VAL A 75 4.35 4.58 1.74
C VAL A 75 3.92 5.51 0.60
N LEU A 76 3.04 5.05 -0.28
CA LEU A 76 2.47 5.88 -1.35
C LEU A 76 1.70 7.07 -0.78
N ASP A 77 0.83 6.86 0.23
CA ASP A 77 0.10 7.93 0.91
C ASP A 77 1.07 8.97 1.49
N ASP A 78 2.13 8.52 2.17
CA ASP A 78 3.16 9.39 2.72
C ASP A 78 3.86 10.24 1.65
N VAL A 79 4.21 9.62 0.51
CA VAL A 79 4.84 10.29 -0.63
C VAL A 79 3.88 11.30 -1.28
N LEU A 80 2.61 10.92 -1.46
CA LEU A 80 1.60 11.77 -2.11
C LEU A 80 1.26 13.00 -1.26
N ARG A 81 1.13 12.84 0.06
CA ARG A 81 0.83 13.93 1.00
C ARG A 81 2.05 14.75 1.39
N GLY A 82 3.27 14.28 1.07
CA GLY A 82 4.51 14.86 1.57
C GLY A 82 4.62 14.81 3.11
N SER A 83 3.96 13.85 3.75
CA SER A 83 3.98 13.65 5.21
C SER A 83 5.20 12.83 5.64
N LEU A 84 6.39 13.26 5.23
CA LEU A 84 7.65 12.59 5.58
C LEU A 84 7.97 12.76 7.07
N VAL A 85 7.43 13.79 7.73
CA VAL A 85 7.57 14.03 9.16
C VAL A 85 6.18 13.88 9.82
N PRO A 86 6.06 13.27 11.02
CA PRO A 86 4.78 13.14 11.70
C PRO A 86 4.19 14.52 11.98
N LYS A 87 2.99 14.80 11.47
CA LYS A 87 2.33 16.09 11.69
C LYS A 87 1.29 15.93 12.79
N GLY A 88 1.75 16.00 14.05
CA GLY A 88 0.89 16.07 15.23
C GLY A 88 0.74 14.76 16.01
N LYS A 89 -0.06 14.83 17.08
CA LYS A 89 -0.21 13.76 18.08
C LYS A 89 -0.83 12.48 17.50
N THR A 90 -1.75 12.62 16.54
CA THR A 90 -2.41 11.47 15.91
C THR A 90 -1.43 10.64 15.08
N ASP A 91 -0.56 11.28 14.30
CA ASP A 91 0.45 10.57 13.51
C ASP A 91 1.44 9.83 14.42
N ALA A 92 1.87 10.43 15.52
CA ALA A 92 2.71 9.78 16.52
C ALA A 92 2.01 8.57 17.17
N ALA A 93 0.72 8.67 17.47
CA ALA A 93 -0.07 7.57 18.02
C ALA A 93 -0.20 6.40 17.03
N LEU A 94 -0.44 6.67 15.74
CA LEU A 94 -0.51 5.63 14.70
C LEU A 94 0.85 4.95 14.47
N ILE A 95 1.95 5.70 14.52
CA ILE A 95 3.30 5.15 14.48
C ILE A 95 3.55 4.24 15.69
N GLY A 96 3.19 4.70 16.90
CA GLY A 96 3.30 3.91 18.12
C GLY A 96 2.47 2.62 18.06
N LEU A 97 1.23 2.71 17.53
CA LEU A 97 0.37 1.56 17.32
C LEU A 97 1.00 0.53 16.38
N LEU A 98 1.57 0.96 15.24
CA LEU A 98 2.28 0.05 14.32
C LEU A 98 3.48 -0.61 14.99
N ALA A 99 4.30 0.17 15.69
CA ALA A 99 5.48 -0.35 16.38
C ALA A 99 5.10 -1.38 17.46
N LEU A 100 4.07 -1.10 18.27
CA LEU A 100 3.57 -2.03 19.29
C LEU A 100 2.90 -3.27 18.69
N SER A 101 2.29 -3.14 17.52
CA SER A 101 1.66 -4.26 16.85
C SER A 101 2.66 -5.28 16.29
N ALA A 102 3.95 -4.97 16.25
CA ALA A 102 5.03 -5.91 15.91
C ALA A 102 5.14 -7.11 16.88
N LEU A 103 4.50 -7.04 18.05
CA LEU A 103 4.50 -8.13 19.04
C LEU A 103 3.69 -9.36 18.59
N ASN A 104 2.77 -9.20 17.64
CA ASN A 104 1.93 -10.29 17.15
C ASN A 104 1.48 -10.00 15.72
N ASP A 105 1.68 -10.98 14.82
CA ASP A 105 1.30 -10.90 13.41
C ASP A 105 -0.16 -10.44 13.22
N TYR A 106 -1.11 -11.02 13.97
CA TYR A 106 -2.52 -10.67 13.86
C TYR A 106 -2.80 -9.24 14.29
N SER A 107 -2.09 -8.74 15.30
CA SER A 107 -2.18 -7.35 15.75
C SER A 107 -1.66 -6.40 14.68
N PHE A 108 -0.56 -6.76 14.00
CA PHE A 108 -0.02 -5.95 12.91
C PHE A 108 -0.96 -5.90 11.70
N PHE A 109 -1.59 -7.03 11.34
CA PHE A 109 -2.65 -7.07 10.33
C PHE A 109 -3.80 -6.11 10.64
N ALA A 110 -4.32 -6.18 11.87
CA ALA A 110 -5.42 -5.31 12.31
C ALA A 110 -4.99 -3.84 12.33
N ALA A 111 -3.77 -3.53 12.79
CA ALA A 111 -3.23 -2.18 12.80
C ALA A 111 -3.11 -1.62 11.38
N LEU A 112 -2.56 -2.38 10.43
CA LEU A 112 -2.46 -1.97 9.02
C LEU A 112 -3.83 -1.69 8.41
N LEU A 113 -4.82 -2.56 8.63
CA LEU A 113 -6.19 -2.34 8.14
C LEU A 113 -6.79 -1.05 8.70
N MET A 114 -6.73 -0.87 10.02
CA MET A 114 -7.30 0.31 10.68
C MET A 114 -6.62 1.59 10.22
N ILE A 115 -5.29 1.59 10.10
CA ILE A 115 -4.52 2.77 9.70
C ILE A 115 -4.76 3.09 8.23
N ALA A 116 -4.76 2.09 7.35
CA ALA A 116 -5.08 2.27 5.94
C ALA A 116 -6.50 2.83 5.77
N ALA A 117 -7.50 2.24 6.46
CA ALA A 117 -8.88 2.73 6.42
C ALA A 117 -9.01 4.16 6.96
N TYR A 118 -8.35 4.48 8.08
CA TYR A 118 -8.34 5.82 8.65
C TYR A 118 -7.71 6.85 7.70
N ARG A 119 -6.56 6.52 7.10
CA ARG A 119 -5.85 7.39 6.16
C ARG A 119 -6.64 7.61 4.88
N LEU A 120 -7.25 6.55 4.36
CA LEU A 120 -8.11 6.59 3.20
C LEU A 120 -9.35 7.47 3.46
N TYR A 121 -9.99 7.32 4.63
CA TYR A 121 -11.11 8.18 5.05
C TYR A 121 -10.67 9.64 5.21
N GLN A 122 -9.50 9.92 5.78
CA GLN A 122 -8.99 11.28 5.85
C GLN A 122 -8.62 11.89 4.50
N GLY A 123 -8.23 11.08 3.51
CA GLY A 123 -7.86 11.55 2.17
C GLY A 123 -9.06 11.78 1.26
N PHE A 124 -9.95 10.79 1.21
CA PHE A 124 -11.04 10.71 0.24
C PHE A 124 -12.43 10.84 0.89
N GLY A 125 -12.53 11.00 2.21
CA GLY A 125 -13.80 11.08 2.92
C GLY A 125 -14.68 9.85 2.66
N LYS A 126 -15.93 10.09 2.27
CA LYS A 126 -16.89 9.03 1.88
C LYS A 126 -16.45 8.27 0.61
N ALA A 127 -15.61 8.86 -0.24
CA ALA A 127 -15.12 8.18 -1.43
C ALA A 127 -14.15 7.03 -1.11
N GLY A 128 -13.61 6.98 0.11
CA GLY A 128 -12.85 5.83 0.60
C GLY A 128 -13.68 4.53 0.61
N ALA A 129 -15.01 4.61 0.76
CA ALA A 129 -15.87 3.43 0.65
C ALA A 129 -15.85 2.83 -0.76
N TYR A 130 -15.73 3.64 -1.81
CA TYR A 130 -15.58 3.15 -3.19
C TYR A 130 -14.25 2.43 -3.41
N PHE A 131 -13.18 2.90 -2.77
CA PHE A 131 -11.88 2.24 -2.84
C PHE A 131 -11.91 0.88 -2.12
N LEU A 132 -12.60 0.78 -0.98
CA LEU A 132 -12.79 -0.49 -0.27
C LEU A 132 -13.66 -1.47 -1.08
N LEU A 133 -14.74 -0.98 -1.67
CA LEU A 133 -15.62 -1.79 -2.53
C LEU A 133 -14.88 -2.25 -3.79
N TRP A 134 -14.05 -1.38 -4.37
CA TRP A 134 -13.16 -1.73 -5.47
C TRP A 134 -12.09 -2.74 -5.07
N ALA A 135 -11.41 -2.57 -3.93
CA ALA A 135 -10.43 -3.52 -3.42
C ALA A 135 -11.05 -4.90 -3.18
N GLY A 136 -12.26 -4.94 -2.60
CA GLY A 136 -13.04 -6.17 -2.46
C GLY A 136 -13.42 -6.80 -3.81
N SER A 137 -13.80 -5.98 -4.79
CA SER A 137 -14.13 -6.45 -6.14
C SER A 137 -12.91 -7.05 -6.85
N THR A 138 -11.75 -6.40 -6.72
CA THR A 138 -10.46 -6.89 -7.22
C THR A 138 -10.09 -8.21 -6.57
N TRP A 139 -10.28 -8.35 -5.26
CA TRP A 139 -10.08 -9.60 -4.54
C TRP A 139 -10.96 -10.73 -5.08
N VAL A 140 -12.25 -10.46 -5.33
CA VAL A 140 -13.16 -11.44 -5.93
C VAL A 140 -12.72 -11.83 -7.34
N ILE A 141 -12.31 -10.87 -8.17
CA ILE A 141 -11.80 -11.14 -9.53
C ILE A 141 -10.56 -12.04 -9.48
N LEU A 142 -9.63 -11.80 -8.55
CA LEU A 142 -8.45 -12.66 -8.39
C LEU A 142 -8.82 -14.09 -8.00
N ILE A 143 -9.79 -14.27 -7.10
CA ILE A 143 -10.30 -15.60 -6.75
C ILE A 143 -10.92 -16.29 -7.98
N LEU A 144 -11.67 -15.55 -8.80
CA LEU A 144 -12.29 -16.09 -10.03
C LEU A 144 -11.27 -16.43 -11.13
N LEU A 145 -10.14 -15.72 -11.17
CA LEU A 145 -9.04 -15.95 -12.10
C LEU A 145 -8.01 -16.96 -11.59
N ARG A 146 -8.27 -17.59 -10.43
CA ARG A 146 -7.39 -18.58 -9.82
C ARG A 146 -7.04 -19.70 -10.80
N GLY A 147 -5.73 -19.91 -11.00
CA GLY A 147 -5.19 -20.93 -11.90
C GLY A 147 -5.21 -20.58 -13.39
N LYS A 148 -5.66 -19.37 -13.79
CA LYS A 148 -5.66 -18.90 -15.18
C LYS A 148 -4.51 -17.95 -15.52
N LEU A 149 -3.78 -17.45 -14.53
CA LEU A 149 -2.68 -16.49 -14.71
C LEU A 149 -1.32 -17.21 -14.72
N PRO A 150 -0.40 -16.82 -15.63
CA PRO A 150 0.90 -17.46 -15.76
C PRO A 150 1.85 -17.01 -14.63
N GLY A 151 1.85 -17.77 -13.54
CA GLY A 151 2.77 -17.60 -12.42
C GLY A 151 2.59 -16.32 -11.59
N VAL A 152 3.40 -16.19 -10.54
CA VAL A 152 3.31 -15.11 -9.54
C VAL A 152 3.44 -13.71 -10.14
N ALA A 153 4.31 -13.55 -11.14
CA ALA A 153 4.50 -12.28 -11.82
C ALA A 153 3.24 -11.84 -12.61
N GLY A 154 2.54 -12.78 -13.25
CA GLY A 154 1.28 -12.51 -13.93
C GLY A 154 0.16 -12.14 -12.95
N GLU A 155 0.10 -12.82 -11.81
CA GLU A 155 -0.84 -12.51 -10.72
C GLU A 155 -0.59 -11.10 -10.16
N ALA A 156 0.65 -10.78 -9.80
CA ALA A 156 1.03 -9.48 -9.27
C ALA A 156 0.84 -8.34 -10.27
N PHE A 157 1.07 -8.60 -11.56
CA PHE A 157 0.82 -7.62 -12.64
C PHE A 157 -0.68 -7.31 -12.78
N VAL A 158 -1.56 -8.32 -12.74
CA VAL A 158 -3.01 -8.11 -12.79
C VAL A 158 -3.49 -7.33 -11.58
N ILE A 159 -2.97 -7.63 -10.38
CA ILE A 159 -3.26 -6.87 -9.16
C ILE A 159 -2.83 -5.41 -9.31
N GLY A 160 -1.61 -5.17 -9.79
CA GLY A 160 -1.06 -3.84 -10.02
C GLY A 160 -1.84 -3.06 -11.08
N ALA A 161 -2.20 -3.68 -12.20
CA ALA A 161 -2.98 -3.07 -13.27
C ALA A 161 -4.40 -2.70 -12.81
N LEU A 162 -5.05 -3.58 -12.04
CA LEU A 162 -6.35 -3.28 -11.42
C LEU A 162 -6.18 -2.10 -10.44
N GLY A 163 -5.14 -2.10 -9.60
CA GLY A 163 -4.80 -1.01 -8.69
C GLY A 163 -4.66 0.35 -9.35
N LEU A 164 -3.91 0.40 -10.45
CA LEU A 164 -3.74 1.62 -11.23
C LEU A 164 -5.05 2.09 -11.87
N THR A 165 -5.89 1.15 -12.32
CA THR A 165 -7.20 1.45 -12.90
C THR A 165 -8.12 2.14 -11.90
N ALA A 166 -8.11 1.71 -10.63
CA ALA A 166 -8.89 2.39 -9.58
C ALA A 166 -8.37 3.77 -9.21
N ILE A 167 -7.05 3.96 -9.17
CA ILE A 167 -6.47 5.27 -8.94
C ILE A 167 -6.85 6.23 -10.08
N ALA A 168 -6.83 5.75 -11.33
CA ALA A 168 -7.23 6.53 -12.49
C ALA A 168 -8.74 6.88 -12.46
N LEU A 169 -9.62 5.91 -12.17
CA LEU A 169 -11.06 6.14 -12.08
C LEU A 169 -11.45 7.02 -10.89
N GLY A 170 -10.80 6.85 -9.73
CA GLY A 170 -10.98 7.71 -8.57
C GLY A 170 -10.53 9.14 -8.84
N GLY A 171 -9.38 9.32 -9.49
CA GLY A 171 -8.86 10.62 -9.88
C GLY A 171 -9.71 11.35 -10.91
N LEU A 172 -10.32 10.63 -11.86
CA LEU A 172 -11.28 11.20 -12.82
C LEU A 172 -12.54 11.71 -12.13
N LYS A 173 -13.05 10.97 -11.14
CA LYS A 173 -14.29 11.31 -10.45
C LYS A 173 -14.12 12.50 -9.50
N ASP A 174 -12.95 12.63 -8.86
CA ASP A 174 -12.58 13.82 -8.09
C ASP A 174 -12.38 15.05 -8.99
N ALA A 175 -11.87 14.90 -10.21
CA ALA A 175 -11.76 16.00 -11.18
C ALA A 175 -13.14 16.53 -11.62
N GLU A 176 -14.12 15.65 -11.78
CA GLU A 176 -15.52 16.05 -12.06
C GLU A 176 -16.20 16.71 -10.84
N HIS A 177 -15.91 16.27 -9.61
CA HIS A 177 -16.48 16.88 -8.41
C HIS A 177 -15.79 18.19 -7.99
N ALA A 178 -14.55 18.42 -8.42
CA ALA A 178 -13.78 19.62 -8.11
C ALA A 178 -14.13 20.84 -8.99
N GLY A 179 -15.08 20.73 -9.92
CA GLY A 179 -15.56 21.88 -10.69
C GLY A 179 -14.46 22.57 -11.49
N VAL A 180 -13.60 21.79 -12.15
CA VAL A 180 -12.68 22.36 -13.14
C VAL A 180 -13.49 22.61 -14.42
N GLU A 181 -14.09 23.81 -14.49
CA GLU A 181 -14.38 24.43 -15.79
C GLU A 181 -13.06 24.50 -16.57
N MET A 182 -13.06 23.90 -17.76
CA MET A 182 -11.97 23.98 -18.72
C MET A 182 -11.78 25.40 -19.23
#